data_AF-A0A2L2NIQ6-F1
#
_entry.id   AF-A0A2L2NIQ6-F1
#
_cell.length_a   1.000
_cell.length_b   1.000
_cell.length_c   1.000
_cell.angle_alpha   90.00
_cell.angle_beta   90.00
_cell.angle_gamma   90.00
#
_symmetry.space_group_name_H-M   'P 1'
#
loop_
_entity.id
_entity.type
_entity.pdbx_description
1 polymer ?
#
loop_
_entity_poly.entity_id
_entity_poly.type
_entity_poly.pdbx_seq_one_letter_code
_entity_poly.pdbx_strand_id
1 'polypeptide(L)'
;MNTLELKPGDKVGVFYYDSVRIGTKAEIEVIERISPTGQVTLSNGKRYTSDGKEIGAVEPSYLWTLDKIQPILEKIETLERQKEAERQTYLASPEGRRKQAVNDTVKAAIAALNQYGWYADIDGHMDAIESEIEQIIKKYVSEHEPTS
;
A
#
# COMPACT_ATOMS: atom_id res chain seq x y z
N MET A 1 7.60 24.03 11.55
CA MET A 1 8.39 23.53 12.71
C MET A 1 9.69 24.29 12.68
N ASN A 2 10.26 24.69 13.82
CA ASN A 2 11.58 25.31 13.82
C ASN A 2 12.64 24.22 13.78
N THR A 3 13.28 24.01 12.63
CA THR A 3 14.29 22.94 12.47
C THR A 3 15.60 23.21 13.20
N LEU A 4 15.83 24.46 13.63
CA LEU A 4 17.02 24.87 14.37
C LEU A 4 17.04 24.36 15.83
N GLU A 5 15.89 23.94 16.35
CA GLU A 5 15.76 23.38 17.71
C GLU A 5 15.93 21.87 17.75
N LEU A 6 15.96 21.22 16.58
CA LEU A 6 16.13 19.79 16.45
C LEU A 6 17.59 19.37 16.66
N LYS A 7 17.79 18.09 16.96
CA LYS A 7 19.10 17.46 17.12
C LYS A 7 19.18 16.13 16.38
N PRO A 8 20.38 15.69 15.96
CA PRO A 8 20.60 14.31 15.55
C PRO A 8 20.07 13.32 16.60
N GLY A 9 19.33 12.32 16.15
CA GLY A 9 18.64 11.33 16.99
C GLY A 9 17.19 11.66 17.31
N ASP A 10 16.73 12.91 17.09
CA ASP A 10 15.32 13.25 17.29
C ASP A 10 14.42 12.53 16.28
N LYS A 11 13.23 12.14 16.75
CA LYS A 11 12.18 11.60 15.89
C LYS A 11 11.32 12.73 15.35
N VAL A 12 11.04 12.68 14.05
CA VAL A 12 10.21 13.65 13.36
C VAL A 12 9.19 12.95 12.49
N GLY A 13 8.05 13.61 12.28
CA GLY A 13 7.07 13.16 11.30
C GLY A 13 7.45 13.61 9.90
N VAL A 14 7.32 12.72 8.92
CA VAL A 14 7.38 13.03 7.48
C VAL A 14 5.99 12.88 6.91
N PHE A 15 5.48 13.96 6.34
CA PHE A 15 4.12 14.03 5.84
C PHE A 15 4.10 14.33 4.34
N TYR A 16 3.32 13.55 3.59
CA TYR A 16 3.22 13.65 2.14
C TYR A 16 1.85 14.26 1.77
N TYR A 17 1.86 15.37 1.03
CA TYR A 17 0.64 15.93 0.45
C TYR A 17 0.38 15.31 -0.92
N ASP A 18 -0.84 14.84 -1.15
CA ASP A 18 -1.38 14.73 -2.51
C ASP A 18 -1.79 16.13 -3.00
N SER A 19 -1.83 16.31 -4.32
CA SER A 19 -2.40 17.42 -5.09
C SER A 19 -3.74 17.98 -4.56
N VAL A 20 -4.51 17.19 -3.79
CA VAL A 20 -5.80 17.58 -3.18
C VAL A 20 -5.70 17.92 -1.67
N ARG A 21 -4.50 18.14 -1.11
CA ARG A 21 -4.28 18.56 0.29
C ARG A 21 -4.77 17.59 1.39
N ILE A 22 -5.12 16.36 1.04
CA ILE A 22 -5.38 15.30 2.02
C ILE A 22 -4.08 14.54 2.18
N GLY A 23 -3.53 14.55 3.39
CA GLY A 23 -2.41 13.70 3.77
C GLY A 23 -2.79 12.25 3.71
N THR A 24 -2.34 11.55 2.68
CA THR A 24 -2.60 10.12 2.50
C THR A 24 -1.49 9.27 3.09
N LYS A 25 -0.32 9.86 3.38
CA LYS A 25 0.84 9.14 3.88
C LYS A 25 1.59 9.97 4.92
N ALA A 26 1.96 9.29 6.00
CA ALA A 26 2.71 9.84 7.12
C ALA A 26 3.66 8.76 7.63
N GLU A 27 4.89 9.13 7.98
CA GLU A 27 5.92 8.22 8.49
C GLU A 27 6.65 8.91 9.66
N ILE A 28 7.22 8.13 10.58
CA ILE A 28 8.14 8.64 11.60
C ILE A 28 9.55 8.29 11.17
N GLU A 29 10.43 9.29 11.15
CA GLU A 29 11.82 9.17 10.76
C GLU A 29 12.73 9.73 11.83
N VAL A 30 14.01 9.37 11.75
CA VAL A 30 15.05 9.84 12.67
C VAL A 30 15.96 10.83 11.96
N ILE A 31 16.28 11.92 12.63
CA ILE A 31 17.26 12.89 12.14
C ILE A 31 18.66 12.29 12.27
N GLU A 32 19.37 12.18 11.15
CA GLU A 32 20.76 11.76 11.12
C GLU A 32 21.70 12.95 11.32
N ARG A 33 21.43 14.07 10.63
CA ARG A 33 22.30 15.25 10.65
C ARG A 33 21.52 16.54 10.50
N ILE A 34 22.01 17.60 11.11
CA ILE A 34 21.55 18.97 10.89
C ILE A 34 22.75 19.83 10.49
N SER A 35 22.61 20.57 9.41
CA SER A 35 23.64 21.51 8.96
C SER A 35 23.57 22.83 9.76
N PRO A 36 24.65 23.62 9.80
CA PRO A 36 24.63 24.94 10.44
C PRO A 36 23.59 25.91 9.86
N THR A 37 23.14 25.68 8.62
CA THR A 37 22.11 26.48 7.95
C THR A 37 20.68 25.98 8.21
N GLY A 38 20.51 24.99 9.10
CA GLY A 38 19.20 24.43 9.47
C GLY A 38 18.66 23.38 8.50
N GLN A 39 19.41 22.96 7.47
CA GLN A 39 19.00 21.82 6.65
C GLN A 39 19.10 20.52 7.45
N VAL A 40 18.04 19.72 7.40
CA VAL A 40 17.91 18.44 8.12
C VAL A 40 18.15 17.29 7.13
N THR A 41 18.93 16.30 7.53
CA THR A 41 19.10 15.03 6.81
C THR A 41 18.56 13.91 7.70
N LEU A 42 17.64 13.12 7.15
CA LEU A 42 17.06 11.96 7.84
C LEU A 42 17.90 10.72 7.58
N SER A 43 17.73 9.70 8.42
CA SER A 43 18.44 8.42 8.33
C SER A 43 18.25 7.65 7.00
N ASN A 44 17.17 7.93 6.28
CA ASN A 44 16.89 7.41 4.95
C ASN A 44 17.60 8.20 3.82
N GLY A 45 18.45 9.17 4.16
CA GLY A 45 19.18 10.02 3.23
C GLY A 45 18.40 11.20 2.65
N LYS A 46 17.10 11.33 2.93
CA LYS A 46 16.29 12.47 2.48
C LYS A 46 16.72 13.75 3.20
N ARG A 47 16.68 14.87 2.46
CA ARG A 47 17.11 16.18 2.95
C ARG A 47 15.98 17.18 2.90
N TYR A 48 15.92 18.04 3.90
CA TYR A 48 14.87 19.04 4.07
C TYR A 48 15.48 20.41 4.33
N THR A 49 14.79 21.44 3.86
CA THR A 49 15.14 22.84 4.14
C THR A 49 14.93 23.17 5.61
N SER A 50 15.37 24.36 6.03
CA SER A 50 15.09 24.90 7.37
C SER A 50 13.58 25.02 7.65
N ASP A 51 12.77 25.18 6.60
CA ASP A 51 11.30 25.24 6.70
C ASP A 51 10.65 23.85 6.74
N GLY A 52 11.46 22.79 6.67
CA GLY A 52 11.00 21.40 6.69
C GLY A 52 10.45 20.91 5.36
N LYS A 53 10.74 21.54 4.22
CA LYS A 53 10.34 21.05 2.88
C LYS A 53 11.41 20.16 2.28
N GLU A 54 11.04 19.02 1.69
CA GLU A 54 11.98 18.11 1.04
C GLU A 54 12.71 18.77 -0.15
N ILE A 55 14.01 18.52 -0.25
CA ILE A 55 14.90 19.07 -1.27
C ILE A 55 15.04 18.07 -2.43
N GLY A 56 14.76 18.52 -3.65
CA GLY A 56 14.98 17.73 -4.87
C GLY A 56 13.83 16.78 -5.24
N ALA A 57 12.71 16.85 -4.54
CA ALA A 57 11.50 16.08 -4.84
C ALA A 57 10.53 16.88 -5.74
N VAL A 58 9.97 16.21 -6.75
CA VAL A 58 8.90 16.75 -7.62
C VAL A 58 7.62 16.94 -6.80
N GLU A 59 7.32 15.97 -5.93
CA GLU A 59 6.24 16.01 -4.94
C GLU A 59 6.86 16.03 -3.55
N PRO A 60 7.13 17.21 -3.00
CA PRO A 60 7.90 17.33 -1.76
C PRO A 60 7.06 16.89 -0.56
N SER A 61 7.68 16.08 0.30
CA SER A 61 7.20 15.84 1.67
C SER A 61 7.63 16.95 2.63
N TYR A 62 7.05 16.95 3.83
CA TYR A 62 7.26 17.98 4.85
C TYR A 62 7.53 17.40 6.24
N LEU A 63 8.45 18.03 6.98
CA LEU A 63 8.76 17.70 8.37
C LEU A 63 7.75 18.32 9.32
N TRP A 64 7.11 17.47 10.11
CA TRP A 64 6.15 17.82 11.14
C TRP A 64 6.61 17.34 12.51
N THR A 65 6.09 18.01 13.55
CA THR A 65 6.26 17.55 14.93
C THR A 65 5.48 16.26 15.16
N LEU A 66 5.93 15.46 16.13
CA LEU A 66 5.24 14.22 16.51
C LEU A 66 3.78 14.47 16.87
N ASP A 67 3.49 15.53 17.64
CA ASP A 67 2.12 15.90 18.04
C ASP A 67 1.18 16.14 16.86
N LYS A 68 1.72 16.64 15.73
CA LYS A 68 0.91 16.91 14.53
C LYS A 68 0.71 15.66 13.68
N ILE A 69 1.69 14.76 13.65
CA ILE A 69 1.63 13.58 12.79
C ILE A 69 0.93 12.39 13.46
N GLN A 70 0.97 12.31 14.79
CA GLN A 70 0.41 11.19 15.55
C GLN A 70 -1.09 10.96 15.29
N PRO A 71 -1.98 11.98 15.29
CA PRO A 71 -3.39 11.79 14.98
C PRO A 71 -3.64 11.32 13.54
N ILE A 72 -2.73 11.66 12.61
CA ILE A 72 -2.84 11.25 11.21
C ILE A 72 -2.47 9.78 11.07
N LEU A 73 -1.39 9.35 11.73
CA LEU A 73 -0.99 7.94 11.77
C LEU A 73 -2.09 7.08 12.36
N GLU A 74 -2.70 7.50 13.47
CA GLU A 74 -3.83 6.80 14.09
C GLU A 74 -5.04 6.71 13.16
N LYS A 75 -5.33 7.78 12.41
CA LYS A 75 -6.40 7.78 11.42
C LYS A 75 -6.13 6.81 10.27
N ILE A 76 -4.90 6.80 9.75
CA ILE A 76 -4.49 5.86 8.68
C ILE A 76 -4.64 4.43 9.17
N GLU A 77 -4.11 4.11 10.34
CA GLU A 77 -4.20 2.77 10.94
C GLU A 77 -5.65 2.35 11.18
N THR A 78 -6.49 3.28 11.65
CA THR A 78 -7.93 3.01 11.84
C THR A 78 -8.62 2.67 10.52
N LEU A 79 -8.34 3.43 9.46
CA LEU A 79 -8.89 3.18 8.12
C LEU A 79 -8.41 1.84 7.55
N GLU A 80 -7.14 1.50 7.75
CA GLU A 80 -6.59 0.21 7.32
C GLU A 80 -7.23 -0.96 8.06
N ARG A 81 -7.40 -0.86 9.38
CA ARG A 81 -8.10 -1.86 10.18
C ARG A 81 -9.56 -2.02 9.75
N GLN A 82 -10.25 -0.91 9.45
CA GLN A 82 -11.63 -0.94 8.93
C GLN A 82 -11.71 -1.63 7.57
N LYS A 83 -10.84 -1.26 6.62
CA LYS A 83 -10.77 -1.91 5.31
C LYS A 83 -10.47 -3.40 5.41
N GLU A 84 -9.55 -3.79 6.29
CA GLU A 84 -9.25 -5.20 6.50
C GLU A 84 -10.42 -5.94 7.16
N ALA A 85 -11.13 -5.32 8.11
CA ALA A 85 -12.34 -5.90 8.70
C ALA A 85 -13.46 -6.08 7.66
N GLU A 86 -13.67 -5.09 6.78
CA GLU A 86 -14.59 -5.18 5.64
C GLU A 86 -14.19 -6.29 4.68
N ARG A 87 -12.90 -6.39 4.34
CA ARG A 87 -12.35 -7.45 3.50
C ARG A 87 -12.57 -8.83 4.11
N GLN A 88 -12.28 -9.01 5.40
CA GLN A 88 -12.51 -10.28 6.10
C GLN A 88 -13.99 -10.64 6.15
N THR A 89 -14.86 -9.64 6.37
CA THR A 89 -16.32 -9.83 6.32
C THR A 89 -16.78 -10.26 4.93
N TYR A 90 -16.27 -9.62 3.88
CA TYR A 90 -16.54 -10.00 2.50
C TYR A 90 -16.06 -11.42 2.21
N LEU A 91 -14.82 -11.77 2.55
CA LEU A 91 -14.26 -13.12 2.38
C LEU A 91 -15.07 -14.18 3.14
N ALA A 92 -15.66 -13.84 4.29
CA ALA A 92 -16.52 -14.74 5.04
C ALA A 92 -17.92 -14.90 4.42
N SER A 93 -18.39 -13.95 3.60
CA SER A 93 -19.69 -14.01 2.93
C SER A 93 -19.76 -15.11 1.86
N PRO A 94 -20.96 -15.61 1.49
CA PRO A 94 -21.10 -16.59 0.41
C PRO A 94 -20.47 -16.12 -0.91
N GLU A 95 -20.64 -14.84 -1.24
CA GLU A 95 -20.08 -14.25 -2.46
C GLU A 95 -18.55 -14.20 -2.43
N GLY A 96 -17.96 -13.73 -1.33
CA GLY A 96 -16.50 -13.68 -1.19
C GLY A 96 -15.87 -15.07 -1.15
N ARG A 97 -16.50 -16.03 -0.48
CA ARG A 97 -16.07 -17.45 -0.52
C ARG A 97 -16.12 -18.01 -1.94
N ARG A 98 -17.18 -17.72 -2.69
CA ARG A 98 -17.30 -18.13 -4.10
C ARG A 98 -16.17 -17.53 -4.93
N LYS A 99 -15.94 -16.22 -4.81
CA LYS A 99 -14.85 -15.52 -5.52
C LYS A 99 -13.48 -16.09 -5.17
N GLN A 100 -13.23 -16.38 -3.90
CA GLN A 100 -11.98 -17.00 -3.46
C GLN A 100 -11.79 -18.41 -4.05
N ALA A 101 -12.82 -19.25 -3.99
CA ALA A 101 -12.78 -20.60 -4.56
C ALA A 101 -12.52 -20.58 -6.08
N VAL A 102 -13.15 -19.65 -6.81
CA VAL A 102 -12.88 -19.44 -8.24
C VAL A 102 -11.41 -19.09 -8.46
N ASN A 103 -10.88 -18.08 -7.75
CA ASN A 103 -9.49 -17.64 -7.91
C ASN A 103 -8.48 -18.75 -7.58
N ASP A 104 -8.71 -19.51 -6.51
CA ASP A 104 -7.84 -20.63 -6.13
C ASP A 104 -7.87 -21.73 -7.21
N THR A 105 -9.03 -21.95 -7.84
CA THR A 105 -9.18 -22.91 -8.95
C THR A 105 -8.45 -22.43 -10.21
N VAL A 106 -8.54 -21.14 -10.57
CA VAL A 106 -7.78 -20.55 -11.69
C VAL A 106 -6.29 -20.75 -11.48
N LYS A 107 -5.77 -20.42 -10.28
CA LYS A 107 -4.36 -20.59 -9.93
C LYS A 107 -3.91 -22.04 -10.01
N ALA A 108 -4.73 -22.97 -9.51
CA ALA A 108 -4.43 -24.39 -9.60
C ALA A 108 -4.38 -24.89 -11.05
N ALA A 109 -5.31 -24.43 -11.90
CA ALA A 109 -5.32 -24.78 -13.32
C ALA A 109 -4.07 -24.27 -14.04
N ILE A 110 -3.69 -23.01 -13.83
CA ILE A 110 -2.48 -22.41 -14.43
C ILE A 110 -1.22 -23.12 -13.93
N ALA A 111 -1.13 -23.42 -12.64
CA ALA A 111 0.00 -24.16 -12.08
C ALA A 111 0.15 -25.55 -12.73
N ALA A 112 -0.97 -26.25 -12.95
CA ALA A 112 -0.96 -27.54 -13.65
C ALA A 112 -0.49 -27.40 -15.11
N LEU A 113 -1.00 -26.42 -15.85
CA LEU A 113 -0.60 -26.17 -17.24
C LEU A 113 0.90 -25.84 -17.35
N ASN A 114 1.42 -25.01 -16.43
CA ASN A 114 2.84 -24.71 -16.34
C ASN A 114 3.68 -25.96 -16.04
N GLN A 115 3.24 -26.80 -15.10
CA GLN A 115 3.95 -28.03 -14.74
C GLN A 115 4.12 -29.00 -15.91
N TYR A 116 3.10 -29.12 -16.78
CA TYR A 116 3.18 -29.97 -17.98
C TYR A 116 3.85 -29.28 -19.17
N GLY A 117 4.31 -28.03 -19.02
CA GLY A 117 4.91 -27.24 -20.09
C GLY A 117 3.92 -26.87 -21.20
N TRP A 118 2.61 -26.95 -20.92
CA TRP A 118 1.55 -26.57 -21.85
C TRP A 118 1.19 -25.10 -21.78
N TYR A 119 1.70 -24.40 -20.77
CA TYR A 119 1.65 -22.97 -20.65
C TYR A 119 3.00 -22.43 -20.16
N ALA A 120 3.38 -21.27 -20.67
CA ALA A 120 4.47 -20.44 -20.19
C ALA A 120 4.12 -19.00 -20.56
N ASP A 121 4.21 -18.08 -19.60
CA ASP A 121 3.89 -16.67 -19.81
C ASP A 121 5.03 -15.95 -20.56
N ILE A 122 5.19 -16.28 -21.84
CA ILE A 122 6.29 -15.79 -22.69
C ILE A 122 5.99 -14.38 -23.20
N ASP A 123 4.71 -14.06 -23.44
CA ASP A 123 4.25 -12.80 -24.05
C ASP A 123 3.55 -11.85 -23.06
N GLY A 124 3.52 -12.18 -21.76
CA GLY A 124 2.89 -11.36 -20.72
C GLY A 124 1.35 -11.35 -20.82
N HIS A 125 0.76 -12.50 -21.14
CA HIS A 125 -0.68 -12.69 -21.32
C HIS A 125 -1.34 -13.41 -20.15
N MET A 126 -0.62 -13.60 -19.04
CA MET A 126 -1.15 -14.27 -17.83
C MET A 126 -2.48 -13.69 -17.36
N ASP A 127 -2.63 -12.37 -17.31
CA ASP A 127 -3.87 -11.72 -16.86
C ASP A 127 -5.07 -12.06 -17.76
N ALA A 128 -4.86 -12.17 -19.07
CA ALA A 128 -5.92 -12.49 -20.03
C ALA A 128 -6.39 -13.95 -19.87
N ILE A 129 -5.44 -14.87 -19.73
CA ILE A 129 -5.73 -16.30 -19.52
C ILE A 129 -6.38 -16.54 -18.16
N GLU A 130 -5.89 -15.88 -17.10
CA GLU A 130 -6.54 -15.90 -15.79
C GLU A 130 -8.00 -15.47 -15.88
N SER A 131 -8.27 -14.37 -16.61
CA SER A 131 -9.63 -13.87 -16.80
C SER A 131 -10.53 -14.84 -17.57
N GLU A 132 -10.03 -15.48 -18.64
CA GLU A 132 -10.80 -16.46 -19.42
C GLU A 132 -11.17 -17.69 -18.59
N ILE A 133 -10.20 -18.26 -17.87
CA ILE A 133 -10.42 -19.41 -16.99
C ILE A 133 -11.37 -19.02 -15.85
N GLU A 134 -11.23 -17.81 -15.28
CA GLU A 134 -12.11 -17.29 -14.25
C GLU A 134 -13.56 -17.21 -14.74
N GLN A 135 -13.80 -16.75 -15.97
CA GLN A 135 -15.15 -16.68 -16.56
C GLN A 135 -15.77 -18.07 -16.74
N ILE A 136 -15.00 -19.06 -17.22
CA ILE A 136 -15.46 -20.44 -17.38
C ILE A 136 -15.88 -21.02 -16.04
N ILE A 137 -15.05 -20.88 -15.00
CA ILE A 137 -15.33 -21.40 -13.67
C ILE A 137 -16.52 -20.69 -13.04
N LYS A 138 -16.60 -19.34 -13.12
CA LYS A 138 -17.75 -18.57 -12.62
C LYS A 138 -19.05 -19.02 -13.26
N LYS A 139 -19.06 -19.20 -14.58
CA LYS A 139 -20.22 -19.70 -15.33
C LYS A 139 -20.64 -21.07 -14.81
N TYR A 140 -19.70 -22.01 -14.74
CA TYR A 140 -19.96 -23.37 -14.26
C TYR A 140 -20.52 -23.39 -12.83
N VAL A 141 -19.93 -22.62 -11.92
CA VAL A 141 -20.41 -22.51 -10.53
C VAL A 141 -21.81 -21.90 -10.49
N SER A 142 -22.10 -20.88 -11.30
CA SER A 142 -23.45 -20.26 -11.33
C SER A 142 -24.54 -21.18 -11.89
N GLU A 143 -24.19 -22.06 -12.84
CA GLU A 143 -25.12 -22.98 -13.50
C GLU A 143 -25.36 -24.27 -12.70
N HIS A 144 -24.41 -24.65 -11.84
CA HIS A 144 -24.39 -25.94 -11.13
C HIS A 144 -24.28 -25.80 -9.61
N GLU A 145 -24.52 -24.61 -9.05
CA GLU A 145 -24.50 -24.45 -7.61
C GLU A 145 -25.57 -25.34 -6.97
N PRO A 146 -25.22 -26.17 -5.97
CA PRO A 146 -26.21 -26.98 -5.29
C PRO A 146 -27.21 -26.03 -4.61
N THR A 147 -28.45 -26.05 -5.08
CA THR A 147 -29.58 -25.43 -4.36
C THR A 147 -29.70 -26.13 -3.01
N SER A 148 -29.23 -25.45 -1.97
CA SER A 148 -29.47 -25.81 -0.57
C SER A 148 -30.94 -25.72 -0.20
#